data_AF-A0A3D3FCU5-F1
#
_entry.id   AF-A0A3D3FCU5-F1
#
_cell.length_a   1.000
_cell.length_b   1.000
_cell.length_c   1.000
_cell.angle_alpha   90.00
_cell.angle_beta   90.00
_cell.angle_gamma   90.00
#
_symmetry.space_group_name_H-M   'P 1'
#
loop_
_entity.id
_entity.type
_entity.pdbx_description
1 polymer ?
#
loop_
_entity_poly.entity_id
_entity_poly.type
_entity_poly.pdbx_seq_one_letter_code
_entity_poly.pdbx_strand_id
1 'polypeptide(L)' 'MYGYEEHTPQNLADFLGRLLKVFPFPIQTVQTDNGTEFTYKFISQTEKSPFEEALLAKRITHKL' A
#
# COMPACT_ATOMS: atom_id res chain seq x y z
N MET A 1 2.42 21.76 -0.60
CA MET A 1 1.53 20.65 -1.02
C MET A 1 1.95 19.43 -0.20
N TYR A 2 1.06 18.76 0.52
CA TYR A 2 1.40 17.63 1.42
C TYR A 2 1.24 16.27 0.72
N GLY A 3 1.84 16.13 -0.47
CA GLY A 3 1.77 14.92 -1.28
C GLY A 3 3.14 14.58 -1.86
N TYR A 4 3.33 13.30 -2.19
CA TYR A 4 4.49 12.88 -2.98
C TYR A 4 4.35 13.45 -4.40
N GLU A 5 5.45 13.89 -5.00
CA GLU A 5 5.43 14.40 -6.38
C GLU A 5 5.04 13.31 -7.38
N GLU A 6 5.38 12.06 -7.08
CA GLU A 6 5.03 10.90 -7.88
C GLU A 6 4.19 9.90 -7.10
N HIS A 7 3.22 9.28 -7.78
CA HIS A 7 2.33 8.27 -7.23
C HIS A 7 2.88 6.86 -7.52
N THR A 8 4.00 6.52 -6.89
CA THR A 8 4.64 5.21 -7.03
C THR A 8 4.27 4.26 -5.89
N PRO A 9 4.35 2.93 -6.09
CA PRO A 9 4.17 1.95 -5.01
C PRO A 9 5.09 2.18 -3.81
N GLN A 10 6.33 2.66 -4.05
CA GLN A 10 7.31 2.96 -3.01
C GLN A 10 6.87 4.13 -2.14
N ASN A 11 6.39 5.21 -2.77
CA ASN A 11 5.89 6.38 -2.05
C ASN A 11 4.64 6.02 -1.23
N LEU A 12 3.80 5.14 -1.75
CA LEU A 12 2.64 4.65 -1.02
C LEU A 12 3.02 3.76 0.18
N ALA A 13 4.05 2.93 0.05
CA ALA A 13 4.58 2.16 1.17
C ALA A 13 5.16 3.06 2.28
N ASP A 14 5.86 4.15 1.93
CA ASP A 14 6.31 5.17 2.91
C ASP A 14 5.10 5.85 3.57
N PHE A 15 4.09 6.22 2.78
CA PHE A 15 2.85 6.79 3.31
C PHE A 15 2.17 5.87 4.32
N LEU A 16 2.03 4.57 4.01
CA LEU A 16 1.49 3.59 4.94
C LEU A 16 2.28 3.57 6.26
N GLY A 17 3.61 3.62 6.18
CA GLY A 17 4.47 3.70 7.36
C GLY A 17 4.21 4.94 8.22
N ARG A 18 3.90 6.09 7.61
CA ARG A 18 3.52 7.32 8.32
C ARG A 18 2.11 7.22 8.89
N LEU A 19 1.15 6.71 8.12
CA LEU A 19 -0.24 6.51 8.51
C LEU A 19 -0.35 5.66 9.78
N LEU A 20 0.38 4.54 9.83
CA LEU A 20 0.37 3.63 10.97
C LEU A 20 0.97 4.23 12.25
N LYS A 21 1.82 5.25 12.15
CA LYS A 21 2.37 5.96 13.33
C LYS A 21 1.37 6.92 13.97
N VAL A 22 0.43 7.44 13.17
CA VAL A 22 -0.50 8.48 13.61
C VAL A 22 -1.90 7.93 13.89
N PHE A 23 -2.26 6.79 13.31
CA PHE A 23 -3.59 6.21 13.50
C PHE A 23 -3.78 5.78 14.96
N PRO A 24 -4.91 6.17 15.60
CA PRO A 24 -5.13 5.89 17.02
C PRO A 24 -5.52 4.42 17.30
N PHE A 25 -5.61 3.58 16.27
CA PHE A 25 -5.94 2.16 16.38
C PHE A 25 -5.28 1.33 15.27
N PRO A 26 -5.14 0.01 15.47
CA PRO A 26 -4.57 -0.87 14.46
C PRO A 26 -5.43 -0.92 13.20
N ILE A 27 -4.80 -0.73 12.04
CA ILE A 27 -5.43 -0.95 10.74
C ILE A 27 -5.39 -2.44 10.43
N GLN A 28 -6.54 -3.04 10.16
CA GLN A 28 -6.65 -4.47 9.84
C GLN A 28 -6.70 -4.72 8.33
N THR A 29 -7.37 -3.83 7.60
CA THR A 29 -7.63 -4.00 6.16
C THR A 29 -7.51 -2.67 5.44
N VAL A 30 -6.93 -2.71 4.25
CA VAL A 30 -6.92 -1.61 3.29
C VAL A 30 -7.62 -2.07 2.01
N GLN A 31 -8.53 -1.25 1.48
CA GLN A 31 -9.21 -1.48 0.22
C GLN A 31 -8.82 -0.39 -0.77
N THR A 32 -8.38 -0.78 -1.96
CA THR A 32 -8.01 0.13 -3.06
C THR A 32 -8.71 -0.32 -4.34
N ASP A 33 -8.60 0.47 -5.40
CA ASP A 33 -8.83 -0.07 -6.73
C ASP A 33 -7.61 -0.91 -7.19
N ASN A 34 -7.61 -1.33 -8.45
CA ASN A 34 -6.53 -2.12 -9.03
C ASN A 34 -5.48 -1.25 -9.75
N GLY A 35 -5.31 0.01 -9.31
CA GLY A 35 -4.24 0.90 -9.80
C GLY A 35 -2.86 0.28 -9.59
N THR A 36 -1.94 0.58 -10.52
CA THR A 36 -0.59 -0.02 -10.54
C THR A 36 0.29 0.50 -9.42
N GLU A 37 -0.07 1.62 -8.81
CA GLU A 37 0.50 2.14 -7.58
C GLU A 37 0.13 1.28 -6.35
N PHE A 38 -0.95 0.51 -6.42
CA PHE A 38 -1.46 -0.33 -5.32
C PHE A 38 -1.14 -1.80 -5.51
N THR A 39 -1.32 -2.34 -6.71
CA THR A 39 -1.22 -3.79 -6.96
C THR A 39 -0.71 -4.08 -8.36
N TYR A 40 -0.02 -5.21 -8.50
CA TYR A 40 0.40 -5.75 -9.80
C TYR A 40 -0.53 -6.83 -10.32
N LYS A 41 -1.76 -6.95 -9.79
CA LYS A 41 -2.76 -7.95 -10.18
C LYS A 41 -2.90 -8.19 -11.70
N PHE A 42 -2.81 -7.13 -12.50
CA PHE A 42 -2.92 -7.21 -13.96
C PHE A 42 -1.59 -7.08 -14.72
N ILE A 43 -0.48 -6.89 -14.00
CA ILE A 43 0.88 -6.76 -14.54
C ILE A 43 1.66 -8.07 -14.37
N SER A 44 1.54 -8.70 -13.20
CA SER A 44 2.29 -9.91 -12.84
C SER A 44 1.44 -10.86 -12.02
N GLN A 45 1.58 -12.17 -12.27
CA GLN A 45 0.92 -13.21 -11.47
C GLN A 45 1.78 -13.64 -10.27
N THR A 46 3.08 -13.33 -10.29
CA THR A 46 4.05 -13.81 -9.30
C THR A 46 4.60 -12.69 -8.43
N GLU A 47 4.71 -11.48 -8.98
CA GLU A 47 5.27 -10.32 -8.28
C GLU A 47 4.17 -9.54 -7.57
N LYS A 48 4.48 -9.10 -6.36
CA LYS A 48 3.65 -8.18 -5.59
C LYS A 48 4.18 -6.77 -5.75
N SER A 49 3.30 -5.78 -5.70
CA SER A 49 3.75 -4.39 -5.63
C SER A 49 4.49 -4.14 -4.30
N PRO A 50 5.42 -3.18 -4.24
CA PRO A 50 6.03 -2.73 -2.99
C PRO A 50 5.01 -2.38 -1.89
N PHE A 51 3.83 -1.90 -2.28
CA PHE A 51 2.74 -1.61 -1.34
C PHE A 51 2.12 -2.90 -0.77
N GLU A 52 1.86 -3.90 -1.61
CA GLU A 52 1.36 -5.22 -1.19
C GLU A 52 2.35 -5.92 -0.25
N GLU A 53 3.65 -5.82 -0.52
CA GLU A 53 4.70 -6.33 0.37
C GLU A 53 4.70 -5.62 1.72
N ALA A 54 4.54 -4.28 1.72
CA ALA A 54 4.46 -3.50 2.94
C ALA A 54 3.24 -3.86 3.80
N LEU A 55 2.06 -4.05 3.18
CA LEU A 55 0.85 -4.50 3.87
C LEU A 55 1.06 -5.89 4.49
N LEU A 56 1.62 -6.84 3.72
CA LEU A 56 1.90 -8.19 4.19
C LEU A 56 2.86 -8.19 5.39
N ALA A 57 3.95 -7.43 5.32
CA ALA A 57 4.91 -7.30 6.42
C ALA A 57 4.28 -6.75 7.71
N LYS A 58 3.22 -5.95 7.58
CA LYS A 58 2.45 -5.39 8.70
C LYS A 58 1.24 -6.23 9.09
N ARG A 59 1.00 -7.37 8.43
CA ARG A 59 -0.18 -8.25 8.59
C ARG A 59 -1.51 -7.51 8.38
N ILE A 60 -1.51 -6.57 7.44
CA ILE A 60 -2.70 -5.83 7.00
C ILE A 60 -3.25 -6.53 5.76
N THR A 61 -4.53 -6.84 5.76
CA THR A 61 -5.18 -7.45 4.59
C THR A 61 -5.36 -6.42 3.49
N HIS A 62 -4.90 -6.74 2.27
CA HIS A 62 -5.28 -5.99 1.08
C HIS A 62 -6.55 -6.57 0.48
N LYS A 63 -7.61 -5.79 0.46
CA LYS A 63 -8.88 -6.16 -0.18
C LYS A 63 -8.95 -5.48 -1.55
N LEU A 64 -8.98 -6.30 -2.61
CA LEU A 64 -9.07 -5.90 -4.02
C LEU A 64 -10.48 -6.13 -4.59
#